data_AF-A0A3N1ZQV7-F1
#
_entry.id   AF-A0A3N1ZQV7-F1
#
_cell.length_a   1.000
_cell.length_b   1.000
_cell.length_c   1.000
_cell.angle_alpha   90.00
_cell.angle_beta   90.00
_cell.angle_gamma   90.00
#
_symmetry.space_group_name_H-M   'P 1'
#
loop_
_entity.id
_entity.type
_entity.pdbx_description
1 polymer ?
#
loop_
_entity_poly.entity_id
_entity_poly.type
_entity_poly.pdbx_seq_one_letter_code
_entity_poly.pdbx_strand_id
1 'polypeptide(L)'
;MTNENKITETTPETTDEATETSGSGDENVTLVTDVTPTANEGVTTDEPESFPREYVEKLRKEAADNRAKAKAAEALQHEVFGLRVAALGKLHDASDMPFDPALLEDPDKLAQAVDELVTRKPYLARQVVAGSIGQGAAPATPSVSLIDALRG
;
A
#
# COMPACT_ATOMS: atom_id res chain seq x y z
N MET A 1 28.97 56.84 5.63
CA MET A 1 28.64 55.86 4.58
C MET A 1 28.33 54.55 5.28
N THR A 2 27.07 54.09 5.34
CA THR A 2 26.45 53.11 4.39
C THR A 2 27.22 51.78 4.47
N ASN A 3 26.71 50.60 4.84
CA ASN A 3 25.37 50.03 4.96
C ASN A 3 25.52 48.76 5.84
N GLU A 4 24.70 48.57 6.88
CA GLU A 4 24.49 47.25 7.48
C GLU A 4 23.01 46.89 7.36
N ASN A 5 22.69 46.21 6.26
CA ASN A 5 21.37 45.63 6.03
C ASN A 5 21.31 44.29 6.76
N LYS A 6 21.02 44.31 8.07
CA LYS A 6 20.79 43.10 8.86
C LYS A 6 19.29 42.82 8.92
N ILE A 7 18.86 42.01 7.95
CA ILE A 7 17.73 41.06 7.99
C ILE A 7 17.01 40.98 9.35
N THR A 8 15.76 41.44 9.37
CA THR A 8 14.75 41.18 10.40
C THR A 8 14.36 39.71 10.35
N GLU A 9 14.67 38.96 11.41
CA GLU A 9 14.20 37.60 11.64
C GLU A 9 12.77 37.69 12.22
N THR A 10 11.78 37.52 11.34
CA THR A 10 10.36 37.43 11.69
C THR A 10 10.10 36.06 12.32
N THR A 11 9.83 36.06 13.62
CA THR A 11 9.16 34.97 14.34
C THR A 11 7.74 34.77 13.77
N PRO A 12 7.33 33.57 13.36
CA PRO A 12 5.92 33.23 13.34
C PRO A 12 5.52 32.62 14.69
N GLU A 13 4.62 33.34 15.35
CA GLU A 13 3.92 32.96 16.57
C GLU A 13 3.10 31.67 16.38
N THR A 14 3.17 30.83 17.40
CA THR A 14 2.19 29.78 17.71
C THR A 14 0.79 30.39 17.78
N THR A 15 -0.10 29.96 16.89
CA THR A 15 -1.54 30.22 17.01
C THR A 15 -2.22 28.92 17.39
N ASP A 16 -2.56 28.81 18.67
CA ASP A 16 -3.63 27.96 19.18
C ASP A 16 -4.96 28.50 18.65
N GLU A 17 -5.73 27.68 17.93
CA GLU A 17 -7.13 27.97 17.66
C GLU A 17 -7.95 26.71 17.94
N ALA A 18 -8.69 26.76 19.04
CA ALA A 18 -9.61 25.74 19.49
C ALA A 18 -11.06 26.18 19.23
N THR A 19 -11.81 25.26 18.60
CA THR A 19 -13.25 24.98 18.80
C THR A 19 -14.29 25.96 18.23
N GLU A 20 -15.12 25.48 17.30
CA GLU A 20 -16.57 25.18 17.46
C GLU A 20 -17.01 24.22 16.33
N THR A 21 -17.43 22.98 16.62
CA THR A 21 -18.83 22.52 16.76
C THR A 21 -19.79 22.93 15.62
N SER A 22 -20.19 21.95 14.80
CA SER A 22 -21.61 21.55 14.60
C SER A 22 -21.72 20.56 13.42
N GLY A 23 -22.35 19.41 13.65
CA GLY A 23 -22.56 18.37 12.65
C GLY A 23 -23.34 17.20 13.23
N SER A 24 -24.59 17.46 13.59
CA SER A 24 -25.59 16.45 13.99
C SER A 24 -25.94 15.55 12.80
N GLY A 25 -25.71 14.25 12.94
CA GLY A 25 -26.15 13.20 12.03
C GLY A 25 -26.57 11.99 12.86
N ASP A 26 -27.88 11.89 13.08
CA ASP A 26 -28.58 10.86 13.82
C ASP A 26 -28.64 9.57 12.97
N GLU A 27 -27.80 8.59 13.28
CA GLU A 27 -27.86 7.23 12.73
C GLU A 27 -27.81 6.25 13.91
N ASN A 28 -28.99 5.86 14.36
CA ASN A 28 -29.25 4.85 15.39
C ASN A 28 -28.73 3.47 14.94
N VAL A 29 -27.48 3.14 15.31
CA VAL A 29 -26.98 1.76 15.25
C VAL A 29 -27.37 1.05 16.54
N THR A 30 -28.43 0.24 16.44
CA THR A 30 -28.86 -0.69 17.48
C THR A 30 -27.78 -1.76 17.69
N LEU A 31 -26.99 -1.61 18.75
CA LEU A 31 -26.01 -2.59 19.17
C LEU A 31 -26.74 -3.72 19.93
N VAL A 32 -27.03 -4.83 19.24
CA VAL A 32 -27.53 -6.04 19.91
C VAL A 32 -26.31 -6.85 20.36
N THR A 33 -25.91 -6.67 21.61
CA THR A 33 -24.89 -7.50 22.26
C THR A 33 -25.55 -8.25 23.40
N ASP A 34 -26.17 -9.40 23.10
CA ASP A 34 -26.61 -10.34 24.11
C ASP A 34 -25.53 -11.40 24.31
N VAL A 35 -24.51 -11.05 25.09
CA VAL A 35 -23.64 -12.00 25.76
C VAL A 35 -23.60 -11.59 27.22
N THR A 36 -24.55 -12.10 27.99
CA THR A 36 -24.58 -11.96 29.45
C THR A 36 -23.30 -12.54 30.06
N PRO A 37 -22.42 -11.74 30.71
CA PRO A 37 -21.51 -12.30 31.68
C PRO A 37 -22.35 -12.66 32.91
N THR A 38 -22.33 -13.93 33.31
CA THR A 38 -22.90 -14.39 34.59
C THR A 38 -22.42 -13.46 35.70
N ALA A 39 -23.36 -12.74 36.30
CA ALA A 39 -23.14 -11.83 37.40
C ALA A 39 -22.59 -12.61 38.60
N ASN A 40 -21.36 -12.31 38.99
CA ASN A 40 -20.85 -12.65 40.31
C ASN A 40 -21.35 -11.56 41.26
N GLU A 41 -22.41 -11.86 42.01
CA GLU A 41 -22.97 -10.97 43.02
C GLU A 41 -21.97 -10.80 44.18
N GLY A 42 -21.47 -9.58 44.34
CA GLY A 42 -20.55 -9.20 45.40
C GLY A 42 -19.96 -7.82 45.16
N VAL A 43 -20.80 -6.78 45.08
CA VAL A 43 -20.32 -5.38 45.12
C VAL A 43 -20.28 -4.96 46.58
N THR A 44 -19.22 -5.37 47.26
CA THR A 44 -18.62 -4.56 48.31
C THR A 44 -17.90 -3.40 47.64
N THR A 45 -17.97 -2.21 48.24
CA THR A 45 -17.31 -1.00 47.77
C THR A 45 -15.79 -1.15 47.95
N ASP A 46 -15.17 -2.00 47.13
CA ASP A 46 -13.76 -2.33 47.24
C ASP A 46 -12.94 -1.42 46.33
N GLU A 47 -11.86 -0.89 46.90
CA GLU A 47 -10.83 -0.15 46.19
C GLU A 47 -10.41 -0.90 44.91
N PRO A 48 -10.08 -0.21 43.81
CA PRO A 48 -9.75 -0.89 42.55
C PRO A 48 -8.59 -1.86 42.74
N GLU A 49 -8.88 -3.16 42.62
CA GLU A 49 -7.91 -4.24 42.65
C GLU A 49 -6.82 -3.98 41.60
N SER A 50 -5.60 -3.71 42.08
CA SER A 50 -4.47 -3.36 41.23
C SER A 50 -3.72 -4.61 40.79
N PHE A 51 -3.56 -4.78 39.48
CA PHE A 51 -2.81 -5.91 38.92
C PHE A 51 -1.35 -5.90 39.37
N PRO A 52 -0.75 -7.08 39.66
CA PRO A 52 0.65 -7.17 40.04
C PRO A 52 1.55 -6.64 38.91
N ARG A 53 2.59 -5.90 39.29
CA ARG A 53 3.50 -5.23 38.34
C ARG A 53 4.10 -6.19 37.32
N GLU A 54 4.53 -7.37 37.77
CA GLU A 54 5.12 -8.41 36.91
C GLU A 54 4.18 -8.86 35.79
N TYR A 55 2.89 -9.00 36.09
CA TYR A 55 1.88 -9.38 35.09
C TYR A 55 1.71 -8.31 34.01
N VAL A 56 1.60 -7.04 34.43
CA VAL A 56 1.45 -5.93 33.48
C VAL A 56 2.72 -5.76 32.64
N GLU A 57 3.91 -5.92 33.21
CA GLU A 57 5.16 -5.88 32.48
C GLU A 57 5.27 -7.00 31.44
N LYS A 58 4.87 -8.23 31.80
CA LYS A 58 4.77 -9.34 30.86
C LYS A 58 3.80 -9.02 29.71
N LEU A 59 2.61 -8.52 30.04
CA LEU A 59 1.61 -8.16 29.04
C LEU A 59 2.11 -7.06 28.09
N ARG A 60 2.85 -6.06 28.60
CA ARG A 60 3.45 -5.02 27.75
C ARG A 60 4.48 -5.57 26.80
N LYS A 61 5.32 -6.51 27.25
CA LYS A 61 6.30 -7.19 26.39
C LYS A 61 5.61 -7.98 25.30
N GLU A 62 4.61 -8.80 25.65
CA GLU A 62 3.84 -9.57 24.69
C GLU A 62 3.11 -8.68 23.67
N ALA A 63 2.50 -7.58 24.11
CA ALA A 63 1.87 -6.61 23.23
C ALA A 63 2.87 -5.89 22.32
N ALA A 64 4.08 -5.60 22.80
CA ALA A 64 5.14 -5.04 21.98
C ALA A 64 5.60 -6.03 20.89
N ASP A 65 5.82 -7.29 21.27
CA ASP A 65 6.25 -8.34 20.36
C ASP A 65 5.19 -8.63 19.30
N ASN A 66 3.92 -8.69 19.68
CA ASN A 66 2.82 -8.90 18.75
C ASN A 66 2.71 -7.75 17.74
N ARG A 67 2.90 -6.50 18.18
CA ARG A 67 2.94 -5.35 17.26
C ARG A 67 4.14 -5.41 16.32
N ALA A 68 5.30 -5.83 16.80
CA ALA A 68 6.48 -5.99 15.95
C ALA A 68 6.28 -7.10 14.90
N LYS A 69 5.72 -8.24 15.30
CA LYS A 69 5.39 -9.35 14.40
C LYS A 69 4.35 -8.98 13.36
N ALA A 70 3.29 -8.27 13.76
CA ALA A 70 2.26 -7.81 12.84
C ALA A 70 2.84 -6.91 11.74
N LYS A 71 3.65 -5.90 12.12
CA LYS A 71 4.33 -5.01 11.16
C LYS A 71 5.26 -5.77 10.21
N ALA A 72 6.01 -6.75 10.73
CA ALA A 72 6.89 -7.57 9.90
C ALA A 72 6.09 -8.44 8.92
N ALA A 73 4.97 -9.01 9.36
CA ALA A 73 4.08 -9.79 8.50
C ALA A 73 3.45 -8.94 7.40
N GLU A 74 2.96 -7.73 7.73
CA GLU A 74 2.42 -6.77 6.75
C GLU A 74 3.46 -6.44 5.67
N ALA A 75 4.70 -6.12 6.07
CA ALA A 75 5.78 -5.84 5.13
C ALA A 75 6.05 -7.02 4.18
N LEU A 76 6.13 -8.25 4.72
CA LEU A 76 6.31 -9.45 3.91
C LEU A 76 5.13 -9.73 2.98
N GLN A 77 3.90 -9.45 3.40
CA GLN A 77 2.71 -9.60 2.56
C GLN A 77 2.77 -8.66 1.35
N HIS A 78 3.19 -7.40 1.56
CA HIS A 78 3.39 -6.44 0.47
C HIS A 78 4.46 -6.91 -0.52
N GLU A 79 5.60 -7.40 -0.01
CA GLU A 79 6.67 -7.92 -0.87
C GLU A 79 6.21 -9.14 -1.68
N VAL A 80 5.55 -10.11 -1.04
CA VAL A 80 5.03 -11.30 -1.71
C VAL A 80 3.99 -10.94 -2.76
N PHE A 81 3.11 -9.97 -2.47
CA PHE A 81 2.14 -9.49 -3.45
C PHE A 81 2.83 -8.91 -4.69
N GLY A 82 3.80 -8.01 -4.49
CA GLY A 82 4.58 -7.44 -5.59
C GLY A 82 5.30 -8.50 -6.42
N LEU A 83 5.92 -9.50 -5.78
CA LEU A 83 6.59 -10.60 -6.46
C LEU A 83 5.61 -11.45 -7.29
N ARG A 84 4.40 -11.69 -6.80
CA ARG A 84 3.38 -12.45 -7.55
C ARG A 84 2.87 -11.68 -8.76
N VAL A 85 2.62 -10.38 -8.61
CA VAL A 85 2.24 -9.50 -9.74
C VAL A 85 3.37 -9.44 -10.77
N ALA A 86 4.62 -9.32 -10.32
CA ALA A 86 5.79 -9.35 -11.19
C ALA A 86 5.93 -10.69 -11.93
N ALA A 87 5.65 -11.81 -11.27
CA ALA A 87 5.70 -13.15 -11.88
C ALA A 87 4.67 -13.34 -13.00
N LEU A 88 3.54 -12.63 -12.98
CA LEU A 88 2.57 -12.63 -14.09
C LEU A 88 3.13 -11.93 -15.33
N GLY A 89 4.05 -10.97 -15.17
CA GLY A 89 4.74 -10.30 -16.29
C GLY A 89 3.84 -9.45 -17.21
N LYS A 90 2.61 -9.16 -16.79
CA LYS A 90 1.61 -8.42 -17.57
C LYS A 90 1.70 -6.90 -17.39
N LEU A 91 2.13 -6.43 -16.21
CA LEU A 91 2.30 -5.00 -15.90
C LEU A 91 3.73 -4.53 -16.20
N HIS A 92 3.89 -3.22 -16.43
CA HIS A 92 5.21 -2.60 -16.54
C HIS A 92 5.92 -2.54 -15.17
N ASP A 93 5.21 -2.11 -14.13
CA ASP A 93 5.67 -2.13 -12.75
C ASP A 93 4.65 -2.91 -11.88
N ALA A 94 5.15 -3.78 -11.00
CA ALA A 94 4.32 -4.50 -10.04
C ALA A 94 3.74 -3.58 -8.96
N SER A 95 4.36 -2.42 -8.71
CA SER A 95 3.91 -1.44 -7.72
C SER A 95 2.64 -0.67 -8.15
N ASP A 96 2.29 -0.71 -9.44
CA ASP A 96 1.08 -0.06 -9.98
C ASP A 96 -0.23 -0.74 -9.52
N MET A 97 -0.15 -1.98 -9.03
CA MET A 97 -1.30 -2.70 -8.50
C MET A 97 -1.47 -2.39 -7.00
N PRO A 98 -2.63 -1.87 -6.57
CA PRO A 98 -2.89 -1.66 -5.16
C PRO A 98 -2.90 -2.99 -4.40
N PHE A 99 -2.32 -3.00 -3.21
CA PHE A 99 -2.31 -4.19 -2.36
C PHE A 99 -3.74 -4.55 -1.91
N ASP A 100 -4.13 -5.80 -2.14
CA ASP A 100 -5.37 -6.38 -1.67
C ASP A 100 -5.09 -7.77 -1.05
N PRO A 101 -5.32 -7.96 0.26
CA PRO A 101 -5.05 -9.24 0.92
C PRO A 101 -5.89 -10.40 0.35
N ALA A 102 -7.09 -10.14 -0.18
CA ALA A 102 -7.96 -11.19 -0.72
C ALA A 102 -7.39 -11.83 -2.00
N LEU A 103 -6.55 -11.09 -2.74
CA LEU A 103 -5.89 -11.58 -3.96
C LEU A 103 -4.63 -12.41 -3.66
N LEU A 104 -4.19 -12.47 -2.40
CA LEU A 104 -3.00 -13.23 -2.00
C LEU A 104 -3.30 -14.72 -1.78
N GLU A 105 -4.57 -15.11 -1.62
CA GLU A 105 -4.93 -16.52 -1.42
C GLU A 105 -5.17 -17.24 -2.76
N ASP A 106 -5.74 -16.54 -3.74
CA ASP A 106 -6.16 -17.12 -5.02
C ASP A 106 -5.41 -16.55 -6.23
N PRO A 107 -4.52 -17.32 -6.88
CA PRO A 107 -3.72 -16.82 -8.01
C PRO A 107 -4.57 -16.49 -9.24
N ASP A 108 -5.68 -17.20 -9.45
CA ASP A 108 -6.58 -16.96 -10.59
C ASP A 108 -7.32 -15.63 -10.45
N LYS A 109 -7.74 -15.27 -9.23
CA LYS A 109 -8.36 -13.96 -8.96
C LYS A 109 -7.37 -12.82 -9.17
N LEU A 110 -6.11 -13.01 -8.78
CA LEU A 110 -5.05 -12.03 -9.03
C LEU A 110 -4.86 -11.81 -10.54
N ALA A 111 -4.81 -12.87 -11.33
CA ALA A 111 -4.66 -12.77 -12.78
C ALA A 111 -5.84 -12.03 -13.43
N GLN A 112 -7.08 -12.30 -13.01
CA GLN A 112 -8.27 -11.61 -13.48
C GLN A 112 -8.27 -10.13 -13.11
N ALA A 113 -7.94 -9.79 -11.87
CA ALA A 113 -7.86 -8.40 -11.41
C ALA A 113 -6.79 -7.61 -12.19
N VAL A 114 -5.65 -8.25 -12.50
CA VAL A 114 -4.62 -7.69 -13.38
C VAL A 114 -5.18 -7.44 -14.79
N ASP A 115 -5.90 -8.39 -15.37
CA ASP A 115 -6.46 -8.24 -16.72
C ASP A 115 -7.53 -7.13 -16.78
N GLU A 116 -8.38 -7.02 -15.77
CA GLU A 116 -9.34 -5.93 -15.63
C GLU A 116 -8.65 -4.56 -15.50
N LEU A 117 -7.57 -4.50 -14.72
CA LEU A 117 -6.79 -3.28 -14.54
C LEU A 117 -6.15 -2.84 -15.86
N VAL A 118 -5.55 -3.76 -16.59
CA VAL A 118 -4.96 -3.50 -17.91
C VAL A 118 -6.01 -3.06 -18.91
N THR A 119 -7.19 -3.68 -18.90
CA THR A 119 -8.31 -3.31 -19.78
C THR A 119 -8.77 -1.87 -19.50
N ARG A 120 -8.82 -1.46 -18.23
CA ARG A 120 -9.20 -0.10 -17.81
C ARG A 120 -8.09 0.93 -18.06
N LYS A 121 -6.84 0.52 -17.86
CA LYS A 121 -5.63 1.36 -17.92
C LYS A 121 -4.59 0.71 -18.84
N PRO A 122 -4.76 0.84 -20.18
CA PRO A 122 -3.92 0.12 -21.14
C PRO A 122 -2.45 0.55 -21.10
N TYR A 123 -2.15 1.75 -20.58
CA TYR A 123 -0.78 2.25 -20.43
C TYR A 123 0.02 1.54 -19.33
N LEU A 124 -0.63 0.80 -18.43
CA LEU A 124 0.04 -0.01 -17.41
C LEU A 124 0.50 -1.37 -17.95
N ALA A 125 0.00 -1.78 -19.12
CA ALA A 125 0.38 -3.02 -19.75
C ALA A 125 1.87 -3.01 -20.11
N ARG A 126 2.53 -4.16 -19.97
CA ARG A 126 3.92 -4.34 -20.37
C ARG A 126 4.06 -4.07 -21.87
N GLN A 127 4.75 -2.98 -22.21
CA GLN A 127 5.07 -2.65 -23.59
C GLN A 127 6.35 -3.35 -24.00
N VAL A 128 6.27 -4.18 -25.05
CA VAL A 128 7.45 -4.74 -25.71
C VAL A 128 7.70 -3.91 -26.96
N VAL A 129 8.69 -3.02 -26.90
CA VAL A 129 9.14 -2.28 -28.08
C VAL A 129 9.93 -3.24 -28.95
N ALA A 130 9.26 -3.82 -29.94
CA ALA A 130 9.88 -4.67 -30.94
C ALA A 130 10.17 -3.84 -32.21
N GLY A 131 11.43 -3.76 -32.60
CA GLY A 131 11.86 -3.04 -33.80
C GLY A 131 13.38 -2.88 -33.88
N SER A 132 13.92 -2.90 -35.09
CA SER A 132 15.33 -2.56 -35.30
C SER A 132 15.48 -1.04 -35.27
N ILE A 133 16.19 -0.52 -34.27
CA ILE A 133 16.51 0.91 -34.15
C ILE A 133 17.70 1.33 -35.05
N GLY A 134 18.12 0.47 -35.99
CA GLY A 134 19.25 0.71 -36.89
C GLY A 134 20.62 0.67 -36.21
N GLN A 135 20.68 0.22 -34.95
CA GLN A 135 21.92 0.05 -34.18
C GLN A 135 22.24 -1.43 -34.08
N GLY A 136 23.28 -1.87 -34.80
CA GLY A 136 23.71 -3.28 -34.86
C GLY A 136 23.76 -3.81 -36.30
N ALA A 137 24.23 -5.06 -36.46
CA ALA A 137 24.22 -5.73 -37.75
C ALA A 137 22.77 -5.92 -38.22
N ALA A 138 22.36 -5.15 -39.25
CA ALA A 138 21.08 -5.35 -39.88
C ALA A 138 21.04 -6.73 -40.55
N PRO A 139 19.89 -7.44 -40.57
CA PRO A 139 19.74 -8.61 -41.41
C PRO A 139 20.04 -8.20 -42.85
N ALA A 140 20.91 -8.93 -43.53
CA ALA A 140 21.29 -8.65 -44.91
C ALA A 140 20.01 -8.61 -45.77
N THR A 141 19.68 -7.43 -46.28
CA THR A 141 18.58 -7.28 -47.24
C THR A 141 19.01 -7.96 -48.53
N PRO A 142 18.14 -8.75 -49.19
CA PRO A 142 18.48 -9.32 -50.49
C PRO A 142 18.76 -8.17 -51.45
N SER A 143 20.00 -8.08 -51.95
CA SER A 143 20.36 -7.07 -52.93
C SER A 143 19.63 -7.36 -54.23
N VAL A 144 18.72 -6.47 -54.62
CA VAL A 144 17.99 -6.58 -55.89
C VAL A 144 18.97 -6.38 -57.03
N SER A 145 19.25 -7.46 -57.78
CA SER A 145 20.09 -7.42 -58.98
C SER A 145 19.24 -7.03 -60.18
N LEU A 146 19.61 -5.91 -60.83
CA LEU A 146 18.94 -5.43 -62.05
C LEU A 146 19.04 -6.43 -63.21
N ILE A 147 20.07 -7.27 -63.24
CA ILE A 147 20.24 -8.32 -64.27
C ILE A 147 19.19 -9.42 -64.07
N ASP A 148 18.85 -9.76 -62.83
CA ASP A 148 17.82 -10.77 -62.54
C ASP A 148 16.41 -10.22 -62.81
N ALA A 149 16.19 -8.91 -62.58
CA ALA A 149 14.94 -8.25 -62.93
C ALA A 149 14.72 -8.10 -64.46
N LEU A 150 15.80 -8.02 -65.24
CA LEU A 150 15.75 -7.88 -66.70
C LEU A 150 15.76 -9.24 -67.43
N ARG A 151 16.19 -10.32 -66.76
CA ARG A 151 16.19 -11.70 -67.30
C ARG A 151 14.88 -12.46 -67.12
N GLY A 152 13.81 -11.78 -66.65
CA GLY A 152 12.48 -12.36 -66.51
C GLY A 152 12.07 -13.25 -67.67
#